data_AF-A0A0E0B2U9-F1
#
_entry.id   AF-A0A0E0B2U9-F1
#
_cell.length_a   1.000
_cell.length_b   1.000
_cell.length_c   1.000
_cell.angle_alpha   90.00
_cell.angle_beta   90.00
_cell.angle_gamma   90.00
#
_symmetry.space_group_name_H-M   'P 1'
#
loop_
_entity.id
_entity.type
_entity.pdbx_description
1 polymer ?
#
loop_
_entity_poly.entity_id
_entity_poly.type
_entity_poly.pdbx_seq_one_letter_code
_entity_poly.pdbx_strand_id
1 'polypeptide(L)' 'MAASALLLPFQPLMVSFAKRASIEPELRMAHNLHKMSSLLGGALFIADDCFPETPYIHAAWHLAAAIGIGTCNKLLE' A
#
# COMPACT_ATOMS: atom_id res chain seq x y z
N MET A 1 -18.56 15.40 -10.29
CA MET A 1 -17.92 16.14 -9.18
C MET A 1 -17.57 15.27 -7.96
N ALA A 2 -18.28 14.18 -7.65
CA ALA A 2 -17.91 13.27 -6.54
C ALA A 2 -16.72 12.33 -6.84
N ALA A 3 -16.49 11.95 -8.10
CA ALA A 3 -15.36 11.08 -8.47
C ALA A 3 -13.99 11.73 -8.27
N SER A 4 -13.90 13.06 -8.43
CA SER A 4 -12.66 13.82 -8.20
C SER A 4 -12.29 13.87 -6.73
N ALA A 5 -13.27 13.95 -5.81
CA ALA A 5 -13.02 13.99 -4.37
C ALA A 5 -12.41 12.68 -3.82
N LEU A 6 -12.72 11.54 -4.44
CA LEU A 6 -12.12 10.25 -4.10
C LEU A 6 -10.67 10.12 -4.56
N LEU A 7 -10.24 10.89 -5.55
CA LEU A 7 -8.90 10.85 -6.14
C LEU A 7 -7.97 11.96 -5.63
N LEU A 8 -8.51 12.98 -4.95
CA LEU A 8 -7.72 14.10 -4.41
C LEU A 8 -6.59 13.70 -3.46
N PRO A 9 -6.73 12.72 -2.54
CA PRO A 9 -5.58 12.30 -1.73
C PRO A 9 -4.64 11.35 -2.49
N PHE A 10 -5.06 10.75 -3.61
CA PHE A 10 -4.27 9.78 -4.36
C PHE A 10 -3.42 10.39 -5.47
N GLN A 11 -3.92 11.42 -6.17
CA GLN A 11 -3.24 11.96 -7.35
C GLN A 11 -1.91 12.70 -7.08
N PRO A 12 -1.78 13.60 -6.08
CA PRO A 12 -0.51 14.29 -5.87
C PRO A 12 0.51 13.39 -5.16
N LEU A 13 0.07 12.47 -4.30
CA LEU A 13 0.96 11.59 -3.52
C LEU A 13 1.49 10.41 -4.33
N MET A 14 0.63 9.62 -5.02
CA MET A 14 1.13 8.48 -5.80
C MET A 14 2.05 8.90 -6.96
N VAL A 15 1.73 9.99 -7.66
CA VAL A 15 2.53 10.45 -8.81
C VAL A 15 3.86 11.01 -8.35
N SER A 16 3.91 11.73 -7.21
CA SER A 16 5.18 12.19 -6.63
C SER A 16 6.02 11.02 -6.08
N PHE A 17 5.40 10.02 -5.44
CA PHE A 17 6.09 8.82 -4.96
C PHE A 17 6.67 7.98 -6.10
N ALA A 18 5.89 7.69 -7.15
CA ALA A 18 6.36 6.92 -8.29
C ALA A 18 7.46 7.67 -9.07
N LYS A 19 7.37 9.01 -9.15
CA LYS A 19 8.38 9.84 -9.81
C LYS A 19 9.68 9.92 -9.01
N ARG A 20 9.64 10.13 -7.68
CA ARG A 20 10.84 10.12 -6.82
C ARG A 20 11.50 8.74 -6.80
N ALA A 21 10.72 7.66 -6.65
CA ALA A 21 11.25 6.29 -6.68
C ALA A 21 11.88 5.87 -8.02
N SER A 22 11.54 6.55 -9.13
CA SER A 22 12.17 6.34 -10.44
C SER A 22 13.54 7.03 -10.56
N ILE A 23 13.75 8.11 -9.81
CA ILE A 23 14.97 8.94 -9.85
C ILE A 23 15.94 8.52 -8.72
N GLU A 24 15.41 8.14 -7.56
CA GLU A 24 16.17 7.80 -6.37
C GLU A 24 16.17 6.26 -6.14
N PRO A 25 17.28 5.56 -6.41
CA PRO A 25 17.34 4.10 -6.28
C PRO A 25 17.09 3.60 -4.85
N GLU A 26 17.41 4.41 -3.83
CA GLU A 26 17.13 4.14 -2.42
C GLU A 26 15.62 4.10 -2.11
N LEU A 27 14.83 4.97 -2.77
CA LEU A 27 13.36 5.01 -2.61
C LEU A 27 12.66 3.92 -3.43
N ARG A 28 13.33 3.36 -4.45
CA ARG A 28 12.75 2.29 -5.29
C ARG A 28 12.43 1.04 -4.48
N MET A 29 13.28 0.71 -3.52
CA MET A 29 13.03 -0.43 -2.62
C MET A 29 11.83 -0.16 -1.71
N ALA A 30 11.75 1.03 -1.09
CA ALA A 30 10.62 1.42 -0.25
C ALA A 30 9.29 1.44 -1.03
N HIS A 31 9.30 1.98 -2.26
CA HIS A 31 8.15 2.00 -3.15
C HIS A 31 7.70 0.59 -3.58
N ASN A 32 8.64 -0.30 -3.92
CA ASN A 32 8.30 -1.68 -4.25
C ASN A 32 7.70 -2.41 -3.05
N LEU A 33 8.24 -2.18 -1.86
CA LEU A 33 7.73 -2.76 -0.62
C LEU A 33 6.33 -2.22 -0.30
N HIS A 34 6.09 -0.92 -0.46
CA HIS A 34 4.77 -0.29 -0.35
C HIS A 34 3.75 -0.92 -1.31
N LYS A 35 4.11 -1.06 -2.58
CA LYS A 35 3.22 -1.62 -3.62
C LYS A 35 2.91 -3.10 -3.35
N MET A 36 3.93 -3.90 -3.06
CA MET A 36 3.77 -5.33 -2.83
C MET A 36 2.97 -5.62 -1.56
N SER A 37 3.25 -4.89 -0.48
CA SER A 37 2.47 -5.00 0.76
C SER A 37 1.03 -4.53 0.60
N SER A 38 0.77 -3.48 -0.20
CA SER A 38 -0.60 -3.05 -0.51
C SER A 38 -1.36 -4.07 -1.35
N LEU A 39 -0.71 -4.71 -2.34
CA LEU A 39 -1.31 -5.77 -3.14
C LEU A 39 -1.57 -7.04 -2.33
N LEU A 40 -0.58 -7.47 -1.55
CA LEU A 40 -0.69 -8.64 -0.67
C LEU A 40 -1.74 -8.42 0.42
N GLY A 41 -1.74 -7.23 1.01
CA GLY A 41 -2.85 -6.73 1.81
C GLY A 41 -4.12 -6.97 1.01
N GLY A 42 -4.38 -6.22 -0.06
CA GLY A 42 -5.59 -6.33 -0.89
C GLY A 42 -6.15 -7.75 -1.05
N ALA A 43 -5.28 -8.70 -1.41
CA ALA A 43 -5.61 -10.11 -1.55
C ALA A 43 -6.04 -10.78 -0.23
N LEU A 44 -5.34 -10.53 0.88
CA LEU A 44 -5.65 -11.09 2.20
C LEU A 44 -6.99 -10.60 2.76
N PHE A 45 -7.41 -9.35 2.48
CA PHE A 45 -8.75 -8.89 2.90
C PHE A 45 -9.87 -9.62 2.17
N ILE A 46 -9.71 -9.76 0.85
CA ILE A 46 -10.66 -10.55 0.05
C ILE A 46 -10.67 -12.01 0.53
N ALA A 47 -9.50 -12.57 0.85
CA ALA A 47 -9.40 -13.93 1.34
C ALA A 47 -10.04 -14.11 2.73
N ASP A 48 -9.97 -13.11 3.61
CA ASP A 48 -10.60 -13.14 4.94
C ASP A 48 -12.13 -13.26 4.81
N ASP A 49 -12.71 -12.49 3.87
CA ASP A 49 -14.14 -12.53 3.56
C ASP A 49 -14.56 -13.86 2.90
N CYS A 50 -13.72 -14.43 2.02
CA CYS A 50 -14.02 -15.69 1.33
C CYS A 50 -13.80 -16.94 2.20
N PHE A 51 -12.88 -16.88 3.16
CA PHE A 51 -12.48 -18.03 3.98
C PHE A 51 -12.45 -17.68 5.47
N PRO A 52 -13.60 -17.32 6.07
CA PRO A 52 -13.67 -16.83 7.45
C PRO A 52 -13.22 -17.85 8.51
N GLU A 53 -13.28 -19.14 8.16
CA GLU A 53 -12.84 -20.24 9.04
C GLU A 53 -11.33 -20.45 9.01
N THR A 54 -10.60 -19.83 8.08
CA THR A 54 -9.15 -19.96 8.00
C THR A 54 -8.50 -19.00 9.00
N PRO A 55 -7.83 -19.52 10.05
CA PRO A 55 -7.28 -18.65 11.08
C PRO A 55 -6.13 -17.81 10.55
N TYR A 56 -5.94 -16.64 11.16
CA TYR A 56 -4.83 -15.71 10.93
C TYR A 56 -4.84 -14.92 9.62
N ILE A 57 -5.78 -15.11 8.69
CA ILE A 57 -5.85 -14.29 7.46
C ILE A 57 -6.01 -12.81 7.80
N HIS A 58 -6.96 -12.47 8.67
CA HIS A 58 -7.16 -11.11 9.17
C HIS A 58 -5.89 -10.49 9.80
N ALA A 59 -5.16 -11.28 10.59
CA ALA A 59 -3.92 -10.82 11.21
C ALA A 59 -2.82 -10.59 10.16
N ALA A 60 -2.74 -11.46 9.15
CA ALA A 60 -1.80 -11.32 8.04
C ALA A 60 -2.12 -10.09 7.17
N TRP A 61 -3.41 -9.79 6.96
CA TRP A 61 -3.86 -8.55 6.31
C TRP A 61 -3.32 -7.32 7.05
N HIS A 62 -3.53 -7.26 8.38
CA HIS A 62 -3.05 -6.15 9.19
C HIS A 62 -1.53 -6.02 9.17
N LEU A 63 -0.81 -7.14 9.17
CA LEU A 63 0.65 -7.15 9.06
C LEU A 63 1.13 -6.57 7.72
N ALA A 64 0.52 -6.99 6.60
CA ALA A 64 0.84 -6.46 5.28
C ALA A 64 0.56 -4.95 5.22
N ALA A 65 -0.58 -4.49 5.76
CA ALA A 65 -0.91 -3.07 5.82
C ALA A 65 0.10 -2.26 6.66
N ALA A 66 0.52 -2.79 7.82
CA ALA A 66 1.51 -2.13 8.68
C ALA A 66 2.88 -1.97 7.98
N ILE A 67 3.32 -3.00 7.25
CA ILE A 67 4.54 -2.95 6.43
C ILE A 67 4.41 -1.86 5.34
N GLY A 68 3.25 -1.79 4.67
CA GLY A 68 2.98 -0.77 3.64
C GLY A 68 3.01 0.65 4.20
N ILE A 69 2.36 0.89 5.34
CA ILE A 69 2.34 2.21 5.99
C ILE A 69 3.74 2.59 6.50
N GLY A 70 4.52 1.65 7.03
CA GLY A 70 5.89 1.90 7.51
C GLY A 70 6.83 2.43 6.41
N THR A 71 6.55 2.10 5.15
CA THR A 71 7.30 2.63 4.00
C THR A 71 6.91 4.06 3.63
N CYS A 72 5.72 4.53 4.00
CA CYS A 72 5.27 5.91 3.74
C CYS A 72 6.18 6.93 4.43
N ASN A 73 6.64 6.66 5.66
CA ASN A 73 7.52 7.58 6.40
C ASN A 73 8.86 7.79 5.66
N LYS A 74 9.45 6.72 5.11
CA LYS A 74 10.68 6.81 4.31
C LYS A 74 10.49 7.51 2.96
N LEU A 75 9.26 7.58 2.47
CA LEU A 75 8.94 8.19 1.18
C LEU A 75 8.49 9.66 1.34
N LEU A 76 8.08 10.07 2.55
CA LEU A 76 7.63 11.42 2.91
C LEU A 76 8.76 12.32 3.45
N GLU A 77 9.91 11.77 3.85
CA GLU A 77 11.17 12.52 4.05
C GLU A 77 11.73 13.07 2.72
#